data_AF-A0A1A8MNZ9-F1
#
_entry.id   AF-A0A1A8MNZ9-F1
#
_cell.length_a   1.000
_cell.length_b   1.000
_cell.length_c   1.000
_cell.angle_alpha   90.00
_cell.angle_beta   90.00
_cell.angle_gamma   90.00
#
_symmetry.space_group_name_H-M   'P 1'
#
loop_
_entity.id
_entity.type
_entity.pdbx_description
1 polymer ?
#
loop_
_entity_poly.entity_id
_entity_poly.type
_entity_poly.pdbx_seq_one_letter_code
_entity_poly.pdbx_strand_id
1 'polypeptide(L)'
;HLMEQFNPGLEKLVALGNSYVKAFQALAVCSEAYFSAVAKMGDQALHTLSSHSLGDVLIQISETQRRLTAEMEGVFQWFQVEVLQAMEKNIKLDEEYIEGSRRVYELEVRNQAEALEKQLRRGAYRDSLENSDYMIYLRQSQQEILKEEERRYRFLAEKHCGLTQSLLFLVNKTGTSLQQKADGWKEKVNETREPRNGWLYGRTDTSLRQGWFPAAYVAPVEDFSIATSSGSVRSHSMNNLLDTDPSEARGHGDVPPPVTPNRRASADFRPFSP
;
A
#
# COMPACT_ATOMS: atom_id res chain seq x y z
N HIS A 1 34.41 -10.75 -0.62
CA HIS A 1 33.15 -10.02 -0.94
C HIS A 1 31.95 -10.94 -1.18
N LEU A 2 31.87 -11.75 -2.25
CA LEU A 2 30.66 -12.56 -2.53
C LEU A 2 30.27 -13.52 -1.39
N MET A 3 31.21 -14.33 -0.89
CA MET A 3 30.94 -15.27 0.21
C MET A 3 30.80 -14.59 1.59
N GLU A 4 31.45 -13.45 1.79
CA GLU A 4 31.55 -12.81 3.11
C GLU A 4 30.47 -11.75 3.33
N GLN A 5 29.90 -11.21 2.26
CA GLN A 5 28.95 -10.09 2.32
C GLN A 5 27.69 -10.38 1.51
N PHE A 6 27.81 -10.77 0.24
CA PHE A 6 26.64 -10.96 -0.62
C PHE A 6 25.77 -12.15 -0.17
N ASN A 7 26.36 -13.34 0.00
CA ASN A 7 25.61 -14.53 0.42
C ASN A 7 24.98 -14.41 1.82
N PRO A 8 25.72 -13.96 2.87
CA PRO A 8 25.12 -13.66 4.16
C PRO A 8 24.02 -12.57 4.07
N GLY A 9 24.19 -11.60 3.16
CA GLY A 9 23.17 -10.61 2.85
C GLY A 9 21.90 -11.23 2.27
N LEU A 10 22.01 -12.16 1.32
CA LEU A 10 20.90 -12.91 0.77
C LEU A 10 20.22 -13.79 1.83
N GLU A 11 20.98 -14.48 2.69
CA GLU A 11 20.43 -15.27 3.80
C GLU A 11 19.56 -14.41 4.72
N LYS A 12 20.05 -13.22 5.07
CA LYS A 12 19.29 -12.24 5.86
C LYS A 12 18.02 -11.80 5.13
N LEU A 13 18.09 -11.56 3.81
CA LEU A 13 16.92 -11.23 3.00
C LEU A 13 15.89 -12.37 2.98
N VAL A 14 16.32 -13.63 2.88
CA VAL A 14 15.43 -14.79 2.96
C VAL A 14 14.75 -14.86 4.33
N ALA A 15 15.47 -14.65 5.42
CA ALA A 15 14.89 -14.63 6.77
C ALA A 15 13.85 -13.50 6.94
N LEU A 16 14.16 -12.30 6.45
CA LEU A 16 13.23 -11.17 6.46
C LEU A 16 12.02 -11.42 5.55
N GLY A 17 12.22 -11.98 4.37
CA GLY A 17 11.16 -12.35 3.43
C GLY A 17 10.19 -13.38 4.03
N ASN A 18 10.71 -14.39 4.73
CA ASN A 18 9.89 -15.36 5.46
C ASN A 18 9.08 -14.70 6.58
N SER A 19 9.67 -13.74 7.28
CA SER A 19 8.96 -12.96 8.30
C SER A 19 7.85 -12.10 7.69
N TYR A 20 8.10 -11.54 6.50
CA TYR A 20 7.11 -10.77 5.75
C TYR A 20 5.92 -11.64 5.30
N VAL A 21 6.17 -12.85 4.78
CA VAL A 21 5.12 -13.83 4.43
C VAL A 21 4.28 -14.18 5.67
N LYS A 22 4.91 -14.44 6.81
CA LYS A 22 4.20 -14.74 8.08
C LYS A 22 3.31 -13.59 8.53
N ALA A 23 3.81 -12.35 8.45
CA ALA A 23 3.03 -11.17 8.80
C ALA A 23 1.79 -11.03 7.91
N PHE A 24 1.93 -11.29 6.60
CA PHE A 24 0.80 -11.30 5.69
C PHE A 24 -0.20 -12.43 5.97
N GLN A 25 0.26 -13.64 6.27
CA GLN A 25 -0.63 -14.75 6.67
C GLN A 25 -1.44 -14.40 7.93
N ALA A 26 -0.81 -13.75 8.92
CA ALA A 26 -1.53 -13.26 10.10
C ALA A 26 -2.57 -12.19 9.74
N LEU A 27 -2.24 -11.25 8.84
CA LEU A 27 -3.19 -10.28 8.31
C LEU A 27 -4.37 -10.98 7.61
N ALA A 28 -4.13 -11.98 6.77
CA ALA A 28 -5.16 -12.72 6.06
C ALA A 28 -6.16 -13.37 7.03
N VAL A 29 -5.67 -14.09 8.04
CA VAL A 29 -6.51 -14.73 9.09
C VAL A 29 -7.31 -13.70 9.87
N CYS A 30 -6.68 -12.60 10.32
CA CYS A 30 -7.36 -11.54 11.05
C CYS A 30 -8.42 -10.85 10.18
N SER A 31 -8.12 -10.63 8.89
CA SER A 31 -9.05 -10.02 7.95
C SER A 31 -10.27 -10.92 7.72
N GLU A 32 -10.08 -12.23 7.56
CA GLU A 32 -11.18 -13.18 7.40
C GLU A 32 -12.12 -13.17 8.61
N ALA A 33 -11.56 -13.16 9.82
CA ALA A 33 -12.35 -13.08 11.05
C ALA A 33 -13.17 -11.79 11.12
N TYR A 34 -12.55 -10.65 10.81
CA TYR A 34 -13.21 -9.34 10.84
C TYR A 34 -14.33 -9.25 9.80
N PHE A 35 -14.04 -9.57 8.54
CA PHE A 35 -15.03 -9.45 7.47
C PHE A 35 -16.11 -10.54 7.53
N SER A 36 -15.82 -11.70 8.13
CA SER A 36 -16.88 -12.64 8.51
C SER A 36 -17.84 -12.07 9.56
N ALA A 37 -17.36 -11.29 10.52
CA ALA A 37 -18.23 -10.59 11.47
C ALA A 37 -19.04 -9.49 10.79
N VAL A 38 -18.44 -8.73 9.86
CA VAL A 38 -19.17 -7.72 9.05
C VAL A 38 -20.27 -8.38 8.21
N ALA A 39 -19.99 -9.51 7.56
CA ALA A 39 -20.99 -10.26 6.80
C ALA A 39 -22.16 -10.71 7.68
N LYS A 40 -21.89 -11.19 8.91
CA LYS A 40 -22.95 -11.55 9.88
C LYS A 40 -23.82 -10.36 10.28
N MET A 41 -23.23 -9.17 10.44
CA MET A 41 -24.02 -7.95 10.68
C MET A 41 -24.87 -7.58 9.46
N GLY A 42 -24.34 -7.80 8.25
CA GLY A 42 -25.09 -7.63 7.01
C GLY A 42 -26.28 -8.58 6.91
N ASP A 43 -26.10 -9.85 7.26
CA ASP A 43 -27.16 -10.87 7.30
C ASP A 43 -28.28 -10.50 8.29
N GLN A 44 -27.92 -10.00 9.47
CA GLN A 44 -28.89 -9.47 10.43
C GLN A 44 -29.68 -8.29 9.85
N ALA A 45 -29.01 -7.38 9.14
CA ALA A 45 -29.66 -6.22 8.53
C ALA A 45 -30.59 -6.60 7.37
N LEU A 46 -30.30 -7.68 6.61
CA LEU A 46 -31.19 -8.21 5.59
C LEU A 46 -32.54 -8.66 6.14
N HIS A 47 -32.58 -9.13 7.38
CA HIS A 47 -33.82 -9.52 8.05
C HIS A 47 -34.62 -8.34 8.62
N THR A 48 -34.15 -7.11 8.45
CA THR A 48 -34.87 -5.91 8.90
C THR A 48 -35.70 -5.31 7.76
N LEU A 49 -36.80 -4.63 8.12
CA LEU A 49 -37.69 -3.98 7.16
C LEU A 49 -37.09 -2.68 6.57
N SER A 50 -36.22 -1.99 7.33
CA SER A 50 -35.71 -0.65 6.97
C SER A 50 -34.26 -0.65 6.48
N SER A 51 -33.50 -1.72 6.69
CA SER A 51 -32.05 -1.73 6.47
C SER A 51 -31.57 -2.87 5.56
N HIS A 52 -32.48 -3.49 4.81
CA HIS A 52 -32.16 -4.55 3.86
C HIS A 52 -31.06 -4.13 2.87
N SER A 53 -31.18 -2.95 2.24
CA SER A 53 -30.20 -2.45 1.28
C SER A 53 -28.81 -2.23 1.90
N LEU A 54 -28.74 -1.87 3.18
CA LEU A 54 -27.49 -1.76 3.93
C LEU A 54 -26.89 -3.13 4.24
N GLY A 55 -27.73 -4.13 4.49
CA GLY A 55 -27.31 -5.53 4.63
C GLY A 55 -26.58 -6.04 3.39
N ASP A 56 -27.16 -5.80 2.21
CA ASP A 56 -26.53 -6.13 0.92
C ASP A 56 -25.15 -5.48 0.77
N VAL A 57 -25.01 -4.20 1.14
CA VAL A 57 -23.74 -3.48 1.08
C VAL A 57 -22.69 -4.11 1.98
N LEU A 58 -23.03 -4.43 3.24
CA LEU A 58 -22.10 -5.03 4.20
C LEU A 58 -21.59 -6.41 3.76
N ILE A 59 -22.48 -7.23 3.18
CA ILE A 59 -22.11 -8.54 2.64
C ILE A 59 -21.17 -8.37 1.43
N GLN A 60 -21.50 -7.48 0.49
CA GLN A 60 -20.68 -7.23 -0.69
C GLN A 60 -19.29 -6.69 -0.35
N ILE A 61 -19.18 -5.81 0.66
CA ILE A 61 -17.89 -5.33 1.18
C ILE A 61 -17.06 -6.51 1.67
N SER A 62 -17.67 -7.38 2.48
CA SER A 62 -17.00 -8.54 3.09
C SER A 62 -16.50 -9.54 2.04
N GLU A 63 -17.33 -9.87 1.05
CA GLU A 63 -16.95 -10.73 -0.07
C GLU A 63 -15.85 -10.12 -0.94
N THR A 64 -15.92 -8.80 -1.17
CA THR A 64 -14.93 -8.09 -1.96
C THR A 64 -13.57 -8.10 -1.26
N GLN A 65 -13.52 -7.85 0.05
CA GLN A 65 -12.28 -7.97 0.79
C GLN A 65 -11.72 -9.40 0.73
N ARG A 66 -12.55 -10.43 0.96
CA ARG A 66 -12.08 -11.83 0.94
C ARG A 66 -11.44 -12.19 -0.40
N ARG A 67 -12.02 -11.72 -1.51
CA ARG A 67 -11.47 -11.90 -2.86
C ARG A 67 -10.14 -11.15 -3.04
N LEU A 68 -10.02 -9.92 -2.54
CA LEU A 68 -8.77 -9.15 -2.58
C LEU A 68 -7.67 -9.84 -1.77
N THR A 69 -7.98 -10.33 -0.56
CA THR A 69 -7.04 -11.08 0.27
C THR A 69 -6.55 -12.35 -0.46
N ALA A 70 -7.46 -13.10 -1.08
CA ALA A 70 -7.10 -14.32 -1.84
C ALA A 70 -6.22 -14.05 -3.07
N GLU A 71 -6.47 -12.96 -3.80
CA GLU A 71 -5.61 -12.56 -4.92
C GLU A 71 -4.21 -12.12 -4.42
N MET A 72 -4.14 -11.43 -3.28
CA MET A 72 -2.86 -11.06 -2.65
C MET A 72 -2.12 -12.29 -2.11
N GLU A 73 -2.82 -13.30 -1.58
CA GLU A 73 -2.24 -14.59 -1.20
C GLU A 73 -1.52 -15.26 -2.38
N GLY A 74 -2.10 -15.20 -3.58
CA GLY A 74 -1.45 -15.68 -4.80
C GLY A 74 -0.10 -15.00 -5.07
N VAL A 75 -0.02 -13.67 -4.87
CA VAL A 75 1.24 -12.92 -5.01
C VAL A 75 2.27 -13.34 -3.96
N PHE A 76 1.86 -13.57 -2.71
CA PHE A 76 2.77 -14.04 -1.66
C PHE A 76 3.23 -15.48 -1.84
N GLN A 77 2.39 -16.37 -2.39
CA GLN A 77 2.80 -17.72 -2.78
C GLN A 77 3.87 -17.66 -3.88
N TRP A 78 3.64 -16.82 -4.90
CA TRP A 78 4.63 -16.58 -5.95
C TRP A 78 5.94 -16.02 -5.36
N PHE A 79 5.87 -15.01 -4.48
CA PHE A 79 7.04 -14.44 -3.81
C PHE A 79 7.84 -15.52 -3.06
N GLN A 80 7.15 -16.39 -2.32
CA GLN A 80 7.82 -17.45 -1.58
C GLN A 80 8.56 -18.43 -2.50
N VAL A 81 7.95 -18.85 -3.60
CA VAL A 81 8.54 -19.82 -4.53
C VAL A 81 9.61 -19.17 -5.43
N GLU A 82 9.24 -18.09 -6.12
CA GLU A 82 10.08 -17.52 -7.17
C GLU A 82 11.20 -16.63 -6.65
N VAL A 83 11.05 -16.07 -5.45
CA VAL A 83 12.02 -15.13 -4.87
C VAL A 83 12.77 -15.78 -3.71
N LEU A 84 12.07 -16.23 -2.67
CA LEU A 84 12.73 -16.74 -1.46
C LEU A 84 13.39 -18.10 -1.67
N GLN A 85 12.69 -19.09 -2.23
CA GLN A 85 13.29 -20.40 -2.50
C GLN A 85 14.39 -20.31 -3.56
N ALA A 86 14.25 -19.43 -4.55
CA ALA A 86 15.29 -19.19 -5.55
C ALA A 86 16.58 -18.61 -4.92
N MET A 87 16.46 -17.65 -4.00
CA MET A 87 17.62 -17.16 -3.23
C MET A 87 18.25 -18.25 -2.38
N GLU A 88 17.44 -19.01 -1.63
CA GLU A 88 17.95 -20.09 -0.77
C GLU A 88 18.71 -21.15 -1.58
N LYS A 89 18.18 -21.51 -2.75
CA LYS A 89 18.84 -22.43 -3.68
C LYS A 89 20.17 -21.84 -4.19
N ASN A 90 20.16 -20.57 -4.60
CA ASN A 90 21.37 -19.92 -5.11
C ASN A 90 22.46 -19.81 -4.05
N ILE A 91 22.14 -19.49 -2.80
CA ILE A 91 23.10 -19.46 -1.69
C ILE A 91 23.82 -20.80 -1.55
N LYS A 92 23.06 -21.91 -1.56
CA LYS A 92 23.62 -23.28 -1.43
C LYS A 92 24.52 -23.64 -2.61
N LEU A 93 24.11 -23.31 -3.83
CA LEU A 93 24.90 -23.61 -5.03
C LEU A 93 26.14 -22.71 -5.16
N ASP A 94 26.05 -21.47 -4.68
CA ASP A 94 27.14 -20.50 -4.77
C ASP A 94 28.35 -20.89 -3.92
N GLU A 95 28.14 -21.56 -2.78
CA GLU A 95 29.23 -21.98 -1.91
C GLU A 95 30.20 -22.91 -2.64
N GLU A 96 29.68 -23.99 -3.24
CA GLU A 96 30.50 -24.94 -4.00
C GLU A 96 31.09 -24.30 -5.26
N TYR A 97 30.30 -23.49 -5.97
CA TYR A 97 30.72 -22.84 -7.21
C TYR A 97 31.86 -21.84 -6.99
N ILE A 98 31.73 -20.94 -6.02
CA ILE A 98 32.73 -19.89 -5.75
C ILE A 98 34.02 -20.53 -5.23
N GLU A 99 33.90 -21.52 -4.34
CA GLU A 99 35.06 -22.24 -3.81
C GLU A 99 35.80 -23.02 -4.91
N GLY A 100 35.07 -23.73 -5.77
CA GLY A 100 35.66 -24.42 -6.92
C GLY A 100 36.35 -23.45 -7.88
N SER A 101 35.70 -22.34 -8.21
CA SER A 101 36.23 -21.32 -9.11
C SER A 101 37.50 -20.65 -8.55
N ARG A 102 37.54 -20.39 -7.23
CA ARG A 102 38.71 -19.86 -6.55
C ARG A 102 39.92 -20.78 -6.69
N ARG A 103 39.75 -22.08 -6.44
CA ARG A 103 40.85 -23.07 -6.55
C ARG A 103 41.43 -23.14 -7.96
N VAL A 104 40.56 -23.12 -8.97
CA VAL A 104 41.00 -23.13 -10.38
C VAL A 104 41.78 -21.86 -10.71
N TYR A 105 41.28 -20.68 -10.29
CA TYR A 105 41.97 -19.42 -10.47
C TYR A 105 43.35 -19.41 -9.80
N GLU A 106 43.43 -19.82 -8.53
CA GLU A 106 44.69 -19.86 -7.77
C GLU A 106 45.74 -20.77 -8.43
N LEU A 107 45.31 -21.95 -8.90
CA LEU A 107 46.19 -22.88 -9.61
C LEU A 107 46.72 -22.28 -10.92
N GLU A 108 45.83 -21.68 -11.72
CA GLU A 108 46.17 -21.14 -13.02
C GLU A 108 47.08 -19.90 -12.90
N VAL A 109 46.80 -19.00 -11.96
CA VAL A 109 47.70 -17.88 -11.61
C VAL A 109 49.10 -18.39 -11.26
N ARG A 110 49.19 -19.45 -10.44
CA ARG A 110 50.48 -20.05 -10.05
C ARG A 110 51.22 -20.60 -11.27
N ASN A 111 50.53 -21.34 -12.13
CA ASN A 111 51.10 -21.93 -13.34
C ASN A 111 51.61 -20.85 -14.31
N GLN A 112 50.84 -19.78 -14.51
CA GLN A 112 51.23 -18.70 -15.41
C GLN A 112 52.37 -17.85 -14.85
N ALA A 113 52.41 -17.63 -13.53
CA ALA A 113 53.53 -16.97 -12.87
C ALA A 113 54.83 -17.79 -13.05
N GLU A 114 54.78 -19.12 -12.86
CA GLU A 114 55.93 -20.01 -13.11
C GLU A 114 56.37 -19.99 -14.59
N ALA A 115 55.42 -19.94 -15.53
CA ALA A 115 55.71 -19.86 -16.96
C ALA A 115 56.41 -18.54 -17.32
N LEU A 116 55.91 -17.42 -16.80
CA LEU A 116 56.51 -16.10 -16.98
C LEU A 116 57.92 -16.04 -16.38
N GLU A 117 58.12 -16.60 -15.18
CA GLU A 117 59.44 -16.64 -14.54
C GLU A 117 60.46 -17.41 -15.40
N LYS A 118 60.05 -18.55 -15.98
CA LYS A 118 60.89 -19.33 -16.91
C LYS A 118 61.24 -18.54 -18.18
N GLN A 119 60.32 -17.74 -18.71
CA GLN A 119 60.57 -16.88 -19.87
C GLN A 119 61.56 -15.76 -19.54
N LEU A 120 61.42 -15.11 -18.37
CA LEU A 120 62.31 -14.05 -17.92
C LEU A 120 63.74 -14.57 -17.67
N ARG A 121 63.88 -15.77 -17.08
CA ARG A 121 65.20 -16.43 -16.91
C ARG A 121 65.90 -16.73 -18.23
N ARG A 122 65.17 -16.82 -19.35
CA ARG A 122 65.71 -17.04 -20.71
C ARG A 122 66.07 -15.73 -21.44
N GLY A 123 65.96 -14.58 -20.78
CA GLY A 123 66.37 -13.28 -21.34
C GLY A 123 65.29 -12.54 -22.13
N ALA A 124 64.00 -12.85 -21.90
CA ALA A 124 62.90 -12.06 -22.47
C ALA A 124 62.92 -10.61 -21.94
N TYR A 125 62.83 -9.62 -22.84
CA TYR A 125 62.99 -8.19 -22.53
C TYR A 125 61.81 -7.60 -21.73
N ARG A 126 62.13 -6.63 -20.86
CA ARG A 126 61.24 -6.04 -19.84
C ARG A 126 60.02 -5.28 -20.41
N ASP A 127 60.08 -4.80 -21.66
CA ASP A 127 58.98 -4.10 -22.34
C ASP A 127 57.79 -5.02 -22.71
N SER A 128 57.94 -6.33 -22.55
CA SER A 128 56.89 -7.33 -22.83
C SER A 128 56.04 -7.71 -21.61
N LEU A 129 56.30 -7.16 -20.42
CA LEU A 129 55.64 -7.62 -19.18
C LEU A 129 54.15 -7.26 -19.16
N GLU A 130 53.79 -6.05 -19.59
CA GLU A 130 52.39 -5.57 -19.59
C GLU A 130 51.51 -6.33 -20.59
N ASN A 131 52.11 -6.79 -21.69
CA ASN A 131 51.47 -7.64 -22.70
C ASN A 131 51.77 -9.15 -22.51
N SER A 132 52.32 -9.54 -21.36
CA SER A 132 52.56 -10.96 -21.10
C SER A 132 51.25 -11.71 -20.93
N ASP A 133 51.23 -13.00 -21.30
CA ASP A 133 50.06 -13.86 -21.13
C ASP A 133 49.55 -13.85 -19.70
N TYR A 134 50.45 -13.75 -18.71
CA TYR A 134 50.13 -13.59 -17.29
C TYR A 134 49.32 -12.32 -17.00
N MET A 135 49.78 -11.16 -17.46
CA MET A 135 49.06 -9.89 -17.22
C MET A 135 47.73 -9.84 -17.97
N ILE A 136 47.66 -10.43 -19.17
CA ILE A 136 46.42 -10.58 -19.93
C ILE A 136 45.42 -11.44 -19.16
N TYR A 137 45.86 -12.60 -18.66
CA TYR A 137 45.03 -13.49 -17.86
C TYR A 137 44.53 -12.83 -16.57
N LEU A 138 45.39 -12.12 -15.83
CA LEU A 138 44.95 -11.40 -14.63
C LEU A 138 43.85 -10.38 -14.94
N ARG A 139 43.99 -9.62 -16.02
CA ARG A 139 42.98 -8.64 -16.45
C ARG A 139 41.67 -9.34 -16.86
N GLN A 140 41.76 -10.44 -17.61
CA GLN A 140 40.59 -11.22 -18.02
C GLN A 140 39.89 -11.83 -16.81
N SER A 141 40.63 -12.46 -15.90
CA SER A 141 40.06 -13.05 -14.69
C SER A 141 39.40 -12.00 -13.80
N GLN A 142 40.00 -10.82 -13.65
CA GLN A 142 39.38 -9.71 -12.93
C GLN A 142 38.04 -9.30 -13.56
N GLN A 143 37.96 -9.21 -14.89
CA GLN A 143 36.70 -8.92 -15.59
C GLN A 143 35.65 -10.01 -15.36
N GLU A 144 36.02 -11.29 -15.39
CA GLU A 144 35.09 -12.39 -15.11
C GLU A 144 34.58 -12.37 -13.66
N ILE A 145 35.44 -12.07 -12.68
CA ILE A 145 35.02 -11.91 -11.28
C ILE A 145 33.99 -10.78 -11.14
N LEU A 146 34.21 -9.64 -11.79
CA LEU A 146 33.26 -8.52 -11.78
C LEU A 146 31.93 -8.88 -12.46
N LYS A 147 31.95 -9.64 -13.56
CA LYS A 147 30.74 -10.14 -14.20
C LYS A 147 29.96 -11.10 -13.31
N GLU A 148 30.66 -11.94 -12.55
CA GLU A 148 30.05 -12.85 -11.59
C GLU A 148 29.40 -12.11 -10.42
N GLU A 149 30.00 -11.01 -9.96
CA GLU A 149 29.37 -10.10 -9.01
C GLU A 149 28.12 -9.44 -9.59
N GLU A 150 28.23 -8.86 -10.79
CA GLU A 150 27.10 -8.21 -11.46
C GLU A 150 25.94 -9.18 -11.72
N ARG A 151 26.23 -10.43 -12.11
CA ARG A 151 25.23 -11.49 -12.34
C ARG A 151 24.38 -11.74 -11.12
N ARG A 152 24.97 -11.74 -9.93
CA ARG A 152 24.30 -12.00 -8.64
C ARG A 152 23.39 -10.84 -8.23
N TYR A 153 23.86 -9.61 -8.35
CA TYR A 153 23.01 -8.44 -8.12
C TYR A 153 21.90 -8.30 -9.16
N ARG A 154 22.17 -8.65 -10.42
CA ARG A 154 21.16 -8.68 -11.48
C ARG A 154 20.03 -9.66 -11.17
N PHE A 155 20.37 -10.89 -10.76
CA PHE A 155 19.39 -11.87 -10.30
C PHE A 155 18.49 -11.30 -9.19
N LEU A 156 19.10 -10.65 -8.18
CA LEU A 156 18.35 -10.07 -7.07
C LEU A 156 17.38 -8.98 -7.55
N ALA A 157 17.85 -8.10 -8.44
CA ALA A 157 17.03 -7.04 -9.03
C ALA A 157 15.89 -7.60 -9.87
N GLU A 158 16.15 -8.57 -10.76
CA GLU A 158 15.15 -9.22 -11.62
C GLU A 158 14.03 -9.85 -10.79
N LYS A 159 14.36 -10.57 -9.71
CA LYS A 159 13.36 -11.19 -8.85
C LYS A 159 12.45 -10.17 -8.15
N HIS A 160 13.00 -9.05 -7.68
CA HIS A 160 12.20 -7.99 -7.05
C HIS A 160 11.43 -7.12 -8.07
N CYS A 161 11.96 -6.96 -9.28
CA CYS A 161 11.22 -6.38 -10.40
C CYS A 161 9.98 -7.23 -10.72
N GLY A 162 10.14 -8.56 -10.79
CA GLY A 162 9.03 -9.49 -10.98
C GLY A 162 7.95 -9.35 -9.90
N LEU A 163 8.36 -9.31 -8.62
CA LEU A 163 7.44 -9.07 -7.50
C LEU A 163 6.66 -7.75 -7.66
N THR A 164 7.36 -6.67 -7.99
CA THR A 164 6.76 -5.35 -8.17
C THR A 164 5.76 -5.35 -9.33
N GLN A 165 6.08 -6.05 -10.42
CA GLN A 165 5.17 -6.22 -11.55
C GLN A 165 3.92 -7.04 -11.19
N SER A 166 4.06 -8.11 -10.40
CA SER A 166 2.91 -8.89 -9.90
C SER A 166 1.98 -8.05 -9.02
N LEU A 167 2.55 -7.21 -8.15
CA LEU A 167 1.77 -6.28 -7.32
C LEU A 167 1.06 -5.22 -8.16
N LEU A 168 1.75 -4.64 -9.14
CA LEU A 168 1.16 -3.68 -10.06
C LEU A 168 0.01 -4.30 -10.86
N PHE A 169 0.20 -5.53 -11.35
CA PHE A 169 -0.84 -6.26 -12.05
C PHE A 169 -2.07 -6.46 -11.17
N LEU A 170 -1.89 -6.87 -9.92
CA LEU A 170 -2.97 -7.02 -8.96
C LEU A 170 -3.74 -5.71 -8.76
N VAL A 171 -3.03 -4.62 -8.46
CA VAL A 171 -3.62 -3.29 -8.26
C VAL A 171 -4.41 -2.84 -9.48
N ASN A 172 -3.89 -3.05 -10.69
CA ASN A 172 -4.58 -2.67 -11.93
C ASN A 172 -5.79 -3.56 -12.21
N LYS A 173 -5.69 -4.87 -11.96
CA LYS A 173 -6.78 -5.84 -12.14
C LYS A 173 -7.95 -5.55 -11.21
N THR A 174 -7.68 -5.19 -9.95
CA THR A 174 -8.72 -5.02 -8.94
C THR A 174 -9.17 -3.57 -8.77
N GLY A 175 -8.33 -2.59 -9.10
CA GLY A 175 -8.55 -1.18 -8.79
C GLY A 175 -9.81 -0.59 -9.39
N THR A 176 -10.03 -0.79 -10.70
CA THR A 176 -11.21 -0.22 -11.40
C THR A 176 -12.52 -0.83 -10.91
N SER A 177 -12.57 -2.16 -10.77
CA SER A 177 -13.75 -2.87 -10.27
C SER A 177 -14.06 -2.52 -8.81
N LEU A 178 -13.03 -2.40 -7.96
CA LEU A 178 -13.18 -2.01 -6.57
C LEU A 178 -13.70 -0.57 -6.44
N GLN A 179 -13.20 0.34 -7.27
CA GLN A 179 -13.66 1.73 -7.30
C GLN A 179 -15.15 1.81 -7.64
N GLN A 180 -15.59 1.14 -8.71
CA GLN A 180 -17.01 1.10 -9.11
C GLN A 180 -17.91 0.54 -8.00
N LYS A 181 -17.47 -0.54 -7.34
CA LYS A 181 -18.20 -1.10 -6.18
C LYS A 181 -18.28 -0.11 -5.02
N ALA A 182 -17.18 0.55 -4.70
CA ALA A 182 -17.13 1.53 -3.61
C ALA A 182 -18.08 2.71 -3.85
N ASP A 183 -18.14 3.21 -5.08
CA ASP A 183 -19.06 4.28 -5.46
C ASP A 183 -20.52 3.81 -5.37
N GLY A 184 -20.84 2.61 -5.86
CA GLY A 184 -22.18 2.04 -5.73
C GLY A 184 -22.60 1.75 -4.28
N TRP A 185 -21.68 1.32 -3.42
CA TRP A 185 -21.95 1.19 -1.98
C TRP A 185 -22.24 2.53 -1.34
N LYS A 186 -21.47 3.57 -1.70
CA LYS A 186 -21.66 4.94 -1.19
C LYS A 186 -23.04 5.47 -1.58
N GLU A 187 -23.47 5.25 -2.81
CA GLU A 187 -24.81 5.61 -3.29
C GLU A 187 -25.92 4.94 -2.47
N LYS A 188 -25.90 3.61 -2.36
CA LYS A 188 -26.88 2.84 -1.56
C LYS A 188 -26.94 3.26 -0.10
N VAL A 189 -25.79 3.59 0.50
CA VAL A 189 -25.75 4.11 1.87
C VAL A 189 -26.40 5.49 1.96
N ASN A 190 -26.20 6.35 0.96
CA ASN A 190 -26.78 7.69 0.93
C ASN A 190 -28.29 7.67 0.69
N GLU A 191 -28.83 6.73 -0.08
CA GLU A 191 -30.27 6.56 -0.28
C GLU A 191 -31.04 6.39 1.03
N THR A 192 -30.44 5.74 2.02
CA THR A 192 -31.05 5.53 3.34
C THR A 192 -30.98 6.74 4.28
N ARG A 193 -30.36 7.85 3.86
CA ARG A 193 -30.22 9.05 4.69
C ARG A 193 -31.43 9.95 4.56
N GLU A 194 -32.32 9.90 5.55
CA GLU A 194 -33.38 10.90 5.67
C GLU A 194 -32.89 12.21 6.32
N PRO A 195 -33.38 13.37 5.88
CA PRO A 195 -33.21 14.64 6.58
C PRO A 195 -33.79 14.57 7.99
N ARG A 196 -32.97 14.79 9.02
CA ARG A 196 -33.46 14.95 10.39
C ARG A 196 -33.77 16.42 10.64
N ASN A 197 -35.06 16.78 10.72
CA ASN A 197 -35.53 18.15 10.95
C ASN A 197 -35.03 19.16 9.89
N GLY A 198 -34.94 18.75 8.63
CA GLY A 198 -34.41 19.60 7.56
C GLY A 198 -32.89 19.75 7.57
N TRP A 199 -32.16 18.91 8.33
CA TRP A 199 -30.69 18.84 8.32
C TRP A 199 -30.23 17.44 7.89
N LEU A 200 -29.23 17.41 7.01
CA LEU A 200 -28.54 16.21 6.55
C LEU A 200 -27.10 16.23 7.06
N TYR A 201 -26.65 15.11 7.63
CA TYR A 201 -25.25 14.94 8.00
C TYR A 201 -24.47 14.46 6.78
N GLY A 202 -23.51 15.25 6.32
CA GLY A 202 -22.82 15.05 5.05
C GLY A 202 -21.35 15.45 5.09
N ARG A 203 -20.70 15.38 3.92
CA ARG A 203 -19.33 15.81 3.70
C ARG A 203 -19.30 16.65 2.43
N THR A 204 -18.63 17.80 2.47
CA THR A 204 -18.42 18.62 1.25
C THR A 204 -17.26 18.06 0.43
N ASP A 205 -17.43 17.95 -0.88
CA ASP A 205 -16.44 17.37 -1.79
C ASP A 205 -15.13 18.17 -1.83
N THR A 206 -15.17 19.47 -1.58
CA THR A 206 -14.02 20.37 -1.70
C THR A 206 -13.18 20.50 -0.44
N SER A 207 -13.78 20.35 0.75
CA SER A 207 -13.08 20.61 2.02
C SER A 207 -12.88 19.37 2.89
N LEU A 208 -13.49 18.24 2.52
CA LEU A 208 -13.47 16.98 3.29
C LEU A 208 -13.99 17.13 4.73
N ARG A 209 -14.57 18.28 5.12
CA ARG A 209 -15.16 18.50 6.43
C ARG A 209 -16.54 17.85 6.51
N GLN A 210 -16.76 17.09 7.58
CA GLN A 210 -18.05 16.49 7.92
C GLN A 210 -18.85 17.45 8.80
N GLY A 211 -20.14 17.59 8.51
CA GLY A 211 -20.99 18.55 9.21
C GLY A 211 -22.48 18.36 8.89
N TRP A 212 -23.30 19.09 9.65
CA TRP A 212 -24.72 19.20 9.38
C TRP A 212 -24.94 20.30 8.34
N PHE A 213 -25.65 19.96 7.27
CA PHE A 213 -26.03 20.88 6.22
C PHE A 213 -27.56 20.94 6.14
N PRO A 214 -28.16 22.12 5.90
CA PRO A 214 -29.58 22.18 5.59
C PRO A 214 -29.89 21.29 4.39
N ALA A 215 -30.90 20.44 4.52
CA ALA A 215 -31.22 19.44 3.52
C ALA A 215 -31.61 20.05 2.17
N ALA A 216 -32.17 21.26 2.19
CA ALA A 216 -32.50 22.03 0.97
C ALA A 216 -31.28 22.35 0.09
N TYR A 217 -30.05 22.35 0.63
CA TYR A 217 -28.83 22.58 -0.16
C TYR A 217 -28.21 21.30 -0.73
N VAL A 218 -28.69 20.12 -0.31
CA VAL A 218 -28.10 18.82 -0.66
C VAL A 218 -29.13 17.90 -1.34
N ALA A 219 -30.41 18.26 -1.30
CA ALA A 219 -31.47 17.54 -2.01
C ALA A 219 -31.27 17.64 -3.54
N PRO A 220 -31.48 16.56 -4.30
CA PRO A 220 -31.58 16.63 -5.76
C PRO A 220 -32.65 17.65 -6.16
N VAL A 221 -32.38 18.44 -7.21
CA VAL A 221 -33.28 19.54 -7.66
C VAL A 221 -34.65 19.01 -8.16
N GLU A 222 -34.84 17.69 -8.23
CA GLU A 222 -36.01 17.06 -8.84
C GLU A 222 -37.21 16.83 -7.89
N ASP A 223 -37.06 16.99 -6.57
CA ASP A 223 -38.17 16.84 -5.61
C ASP A 223 -38.65 18.17 -5.00
N PHE A 224 -39.11 19.10 -5.86
CA PHE A 224 -39.98 20.21 -5.44
C PHE A 224 -41.46 19.85 -5.65
N SER A 225 -41.93 18.85 -4.90
CA SER A 225 -43.37 18.63 -4.68
C SER A 225 -43.71 18.87 -3.22
N ILE A 226 -43.49 20.10 -2.73
CA ILE A 226 -44.05 20.51 -1.44
C ILE A 226 -45.52 20.83 -1.65
N ALA A 227 -46.34 19.89 -1.19
CA ALA A 227 -47.74 20.09 -0.86
C ALA A 227 -47.94 21.44 -0.16
N THR A 228 -48.80 22.25 -0.76
CA THR A 228 -49.33 23.49 -0.21
C THR A 228 -49.92 23.27 1.19
N SER A 229 -49.43 23.98 2.21
CA SER A 229 -50.31 24.58 3.23
C SER A 229 -49.63 25.72 4.00
N SER A 230 -50.08 26.93 3.66
CA SER A 230 -50.45 28.04 4.57
C SER A 230 -49.46 28.52 5.65
N GLY A 231 -48.88 29.70 5.42
CA GLY A 231 -48.25 30.52 6.47
C GLY A 231 -47.74 31.87 5.96
N SER A 232 -48.65 32.74 5.51
CA SER A 232 -48.38 34.11 5.06
C SER A 232 -47.88 35.00 6.20
N VAL A 233 -46.70 35.62 6.05
CA VAL A 233 -46.44 36.97 6.57
C VAL A 233 -45.59 37.75 5.55
N ARG A 234 -46.26 38.63 4.81
CA ARG A 234 -45.63 39.76 4.13
C ARG A 234 -45.34 40.84 5.18
N SER A 235 -44.19 41.50 5.10
CA SER A 235 -44.14 42.94 5.35
C SER A 235 -43.03 43.59 4.54
N HIS A 236 -43.46 44.50 3.66
CA HIS A 236 -42.65 45.48 2.97
C HIS A 236 -42.41 46.68 3.91
N SER A 237 -41.25 47.32 3.81
CA SER A 237 -41.20 48.79 3.91
C SER A 237 -40.00 49.35 3.16
N MET A 238 -40.26 50.17 2.15
CA MET A 238 -39.29 51.06 1.52
C MET A 238 -39.23 52.35 2.33
N ASN A 239 -38.04 52.93 2.53
CA ASN A 239 -37.84 54.37 2.60
C ASN A 239 -36.36 54.70 2.38
N ASN A 240 -36.10 55.48 1.31
CA ASN A 240 -34.84 56.16 1.06
C ASN A 240 -34.91 57.56 1.67
N LEU A 241 -33.88 57.98 2.43
CA LEU A 241 -33.50 59.39 2.55
C LEU A 241 -31.99 59.52 2.86
N LEU A 242 -31.32 60.22 1.93
CA LEU A 242 -29.98 60.82 1.85
C LEU A 242 -28.98 60.74 3.05
N ASP A 243 -27.76 60.37 2.66
CA ASP A 243 -26.42 60.82 3.09
C ASP A 243 -26.11 61.01 4.59
N THR A 244 -25.25 60.16 5.16
CA THR A 244 -23.86 60.47 5.58
C THR A 244 -23.16 59.17 6.05
N ASP A 245 -22.01 58.81 5.44
CA ASP A 245 -21.05 57.80 5.94
C ASP A 245 -19.88 58.52 6.68
N PRO A 246 -18.96 57.87 7.42
CA PRO A 246 -18.90 56.47 7.91
C PRO A 246 -18.64 56.39 9.44
N SER A 247 -18.91 55.29 10.16
CA SER A 247 -17.90 54.25 10.51
C SER A 247 -18.44 53.31 11.61
N GLU A 248 -18.02 52.05 11.52
CA GLU A 248 -18.04 50.95 12.52
C GLU A 248 -19.29 50.06 12.66
N ALA A 249 -19.11 48.86 12.09
CA ALA A 249 -20.01 47.73 12.02
C ALA A 249 -20.21 46.98 13.35
N ARG A 250 -21.43 46.45 13.56
CA ARG A 250 -21.69 45.19 14.29
C ARG A 250 -23.07 44.61 13.88
N GLY A 251 -23.04 43.44 13.22
CA GLY A 251 -24.20 42.64 12.80
C GLY A 251 -25.02 42.12 14.00
N HIS A 252 -26.36 42.14 13.92
CA HIS A 252 -27.24 41.08 13.40
C HIS A 252 -26.98 39.70 14.03
N GLY A 253 -27.92 39.27 14.88
CA GLY A 253 -27.83 38.08 15.70
C GLY A 253 -28.06 36.78 14.95
N ASP A 254 -27.14 35.85 15.15
CA ASP A 254 -27.25 34.43 14.82
C ASP A 254 -28.15 33.71 15.82
N VAL A 255 -29.09 32.90 15.33
CA VAL A 255 -29.78 31.87 16.11
C VAL A 255 -28.87 30.64 16.18
N PRO A 256 -28.57 30.07 17.37
CA PRO A 256 -27.61 28.98 17.48
C PRO A 256 -28.23 27.63 17.05
N PRO A 257 -27.41 26.65 16.61
CA PRO A 257 -27.88 25.30 16.35
C PRO A 257 -28.38 24.61 17.64
N PRO A 258 -29.27 23.60 17.55
CA PRO A 258 -29.82 22.94 18.72
C PRO A 258 -28.74 22.23 19.55
N VAL A 259 -28.91 22.32 20.86
CA VAL A 259 -27.98 21.84 21.88
C VAL A 259 -27.73 20.34 21.74
N THR A 260 -26.46 19.95 21.67
CA THR A 260 -26.00 18.56 21.72
C THR A 260 -26.31 17.94 23.09
N PRO A 261 -26.65 16.63 23.19
CA PRO A 261 -26.79 15.99 24.49
C PRO A 261 -25.44 16.00 25.20
N ASN A 262 -25.41 16.58 26.39
CA ASN A 262 -24.22 16.76 27.22
C ASN A 262 -23.47 15.43 27.44
N ARG A 263 -22.19 15.41 27.08
CA ARG A 263 -21.24 14.34 27.43
C ARG A 263 -21.04 14.43 28.95
N ARG A 264 -21.65 13.51 29.72
CA ARG A 264 -21.42 13.44 31.17
C ARG A 264 -19.95 13.07 31.41
N ALA A 265 -19.27 13.90 32.20
CA ALA A 265 -17.86 13.83 32.48
C ALA A 265 -17.43 12.57 33.25
N SER A 266 -16.15 12.26 33.05
CA SER A 266 -15.29 11.22 33.60
C SER A 266 -15.56 10.83 35.06
N ALA A 267 -15.52 9.51 35.31
CA ALA A 267 -15.06 8.96 36.57
C ALA A 267 -13.65 8.40 36.36
N ASP A 268 -12.72 8.88 37.17
CA ASP A 268 -11.32 8.47 37.21
C ASP A 268 -11.17 6.98 37.52
N PHE A 269 -10.43 6.25 36.69
CA PHE A 269 -9.81 4.98 37.07
C PHE A 269 -8.29 5.15 36.97
N ARG A 270 -7.64 5.19 38.15
CA ARG A 270 -6.18 5.05 38.26
C ARG A 270 -5.80 3.58 38.04
N PRO A 271 -4.61 3.28 37.48
CA PRO A 271 -4.09 1.93 37.43
C PRO A 271 -3.41 1.59 38.77
N PHE A 272 -3.74 0.44 39.34
CA PHE A 272 -2.89 -0.26 40.31
C PHE A 272 -2.51 -1.61 39.71
N SER A 273 -1.21 -1.85 39.59
CA SER A 273 -0.62 -3.19 39.49
C SER A 273 0.41 -3.32 40.61
N PRO A 274 0.42 -4.43 41.36
CA PRO A 274 1.64 -5.07 41.81
C PRO A 274 2.28 -5.87 40.66
#